data_AF-A0A3M1JWA0-F1
#
_entry.id   AF-A0A3M1JWA0-F1
#
_cell.length_a   1.000
_cell.length_b   1.000
_cell.length_c   1.000
_cell.angle_alpha   90.00
_cell.angle_beta   90.00
_cell.angle_gamma   90.00
#
_symmetry.space_group_name_H-M   'P 1'
#
loop_
_entity.id
_entity.type
_entity.pdbx_description
1 polymer ?
#
loop_
_entity_poly.entity_id
_entity_poly.type
_entity_poly.pdbx_seq_one_letter_code
_entity_poly.pdbx_strand_id
1 'polypeptide(L)'
;MALFVSLGAALAEDCVAPGASPEIPDGATATTEEMIAGSQAVRTFQADTEAYLDCLTAKDAELEAIQPAGEEGKAIAAKRQALIENHNAAVDELNRVANAFNQAVRDYKARQPKDE
;
A
#
# COMPACT_ATOMS: atom_id res chain seq x y z
N MET A 1 22.80 33.39 -25.39
CA MET A 1 21.68 33.16 -24.46
C MET A 1 21.36 31.68 -24.52
N ALA A 2 21.90 30.89 -23.59
CA ALA A 2 21.74 29.44 -23.59
C ALA A 2 20.42 29.08 -22.90
N LEU A 3 19.46 28.56 -23.65
CA LEU A 3 18.23 27.98 -23.13
C LEU A 3 18.47 26.50 -22.88
N PHE A 4 18.74 26.14 -21.62
CA PHE A 4 18.63 24.76 -21.18
C PHE A 4 17.16 24.49 -20.86
N VAL A 5 16.47 23.82 -21.78
CA VAL A 5 15.22 23.13 -21.47
C VAL A 5 15.61 21.78 -20.89
N SER A 6 15.67 21.70 -19.57
CA SER A 6 15.69 20.42 -18.88
C SER A 6 14.31 19.77 -19.09
N LEU A 7 14.25 18.85 -20.05
CA LEU A 7 13.24 17.80 -20.03
C LEU A 7 13.52 16.98 -18.77
N GLY A 8 12.90 17.37 -17.65
CA GLY A 8 12.68 16.45 -16.56
C GLY A 8 11.84 15.32 -17.14
N ALA A 9 12.38 14.11 -17.14
CA ALA A 9 11.63 12.93 -17.51
C ALA A 9 10.39 12.89 -16.63
N ALA A 10 9.22 13.17 -17.20
CA ALA A 10 7.99 12.60 -16.70
C ALA A 10 8.19 11.10 -16.88
N LEU A 11 8.66 10.44 -15.81
CA LEU A 11 8.64 8.99 -15.77
C LEU A 11 7.21 8.58 -16.07
N ALA A 12 7.03 7.56 -16.89
CA ALA A 12 5.75 6.90 -17.01
C ALA A 12 5.39 6.36 -15.61
N GLU A 13 4.68 7.17 -14.82
CA GLU A 13 4.27 6.86 -13.45
C GLU A 13 3.07 5.92 -13.51
N ASP A 14 3.36 4.66 -13.81
CA ASP A 14 2.49 3.55 -13.39
C ASP A 14 2.59 3.43 -11.88
N CYS A 15 1.45 3.22 -11.22
CA CYS A 15 1.40 3.09 -9.76
C CYS A 15 2.25 1.89 -9.31
N VAL A 16 3.28 2.15 -8.51
CA VAL A 16 4.19 1.13 -8.00
C VAL A 16 3.53 0.40 -6.85
N ALA A 17 3.14 -0.87 -7.08
CA ALA A 17 2.58 -1.70 -6.03
C ALA A 17 3.61 -1.94 -4.91
N PRO A 18 3.17 -2.06 -3.64
CA PRO A 18 4.06 -2.39 -2.53
C PRO A 18 4.74 -3.74 -2.78
N GLY A 19 5.90 -3.93 -2.15
CA GLY A 19 6.60 -5.21 -2.17
C GLY A 19 5.82 -6.33 -1.49
N ALA A 20 6.44 -7.52 -1.38
CA ALA A 20 5.83 -8.61 -0.65
C ALA A 20 5.52 -8.20 0.81
N SER A 21 4.37 -8.67 1.30
CA SER A 21 3.93 -8.40 2.66
C SER A 21 4.97 -8.87 3.68
N PRO A 22 5.19 -8.09 4.77
CA PRO A 22 6.22 -8.42 5.74
C PRO A 22 5.85 -9.68 6.51
N GLU A 23 6.87 -10.42 6.92
CA GLU A 23 6.71 -11.52 7.87
C GLU A 23 6.35 -10.95 9.25
N ILE A 24 5.30 -11.49 9.85
CA ILE A 24 4.84 -11.07 11.17
C ILE A 24 5.41 -12.04 12.21
N PRO A 25 6.20 -11.55 13.18
CA PRO A 25 6.73 -12.41 14.24
C PRO A 25 5.61 -13.00 15.10
N ASP A 26 5.78 -14.24 15.57
CA ASP A 26 4.85 -14.86 16.51
C ASP A 26 4.97 -14.21 17.89
N GLY A 27 3.97 -13.43 18.29
CA GLY A 27 3.96 -12.72 19.57
C GLY A 27 4.13 -13.62 20.80
N ALA A 28 3.72 -14.89 20.74
CA ALA A 28 3.88 -15.81 21.86
C ALA A 28 5.36 -16.16 22.12
N THR A 29 6.20 -16.18 21.09
CA THR A 29 7.58 -16.71 21.14
C THR A 29 8.66 -15.70 20.78
N ALA A 30 8.31 -14.64 20.03
CA ALA A 30 9.24 -13.66 19.51
C ALA A 30 10.01 -12.89 20.60
N THR A 31 11.26 -12.56 20.30
CA THR A 31 12.10 -11.65 21.07
C THR A 31 11.62 -10.20 20.92
N THR A 32 12.09 -9.32 21.80
CA THR A 32 11.81 -7.89 21.70
C THR A 32 12.36 -7.32 20.39
N GLU A 33 13.55 -7.75 20.01
CA GLU A 33 14.24 -7.37 18.77
C GLU A 33 13.44 -7.77 17.54
N GLU A 34 12.91 -9.00 17.50
CA GLU A 34 12.04 -9.49 16.42
C GLU A 34 10.73 -8.68 16.33
N MET A 35 10.10 -8.36 17.46
CA MET A 35 8.90 -7.51 17.47
C MET A 35 9.18 -6.10 16.98
N ILE A 36 10.34 -5.52 17.31
CA ILE A 36 10.76 -4.21 16.80
C ILE A 36 10.99 -4.27 15.29
N ALA A 37 11.72 -5.27 14.81
CA ALA A 37 11.97 -5.47 13.38
C ALA A 37 10.66 -5.66 12.60
N GLY A 38 9.74 -6.48 13.12
CA GLY A 38 8.40 -6.65 12.56
C GLY A 38 7.62 -5.34 12.49
N SER A 39 7.70 -4.50 13.53
CA SER A 39 7.05 -3.19 13.54
C SER A 39 7.58 -2.24 12.47
N GLN A 40 8.88 -2.28 12.20
CA GLN A 40 9.51 -1.45 11.17
C GLN A 40 9.10 -1.91 9.78
N ALA A 41 9.11 -3.23 9.55
CA ALA A 41 8.68 -3.82 8.28
C ALA A 41 7.20 -3.51 7.97
N VAL A 42 6.32 -3.60 8.97
CA VAL A 42 4.89 -3.22 8.82
C VAL A 42 4.72 -1.74 8.50
N ARG A 43 5.50 -0.84 9.12
CA ARG A 43 5.44 0.61 8.82
C ARG A 43 5.91 0.92 7.40
N THR A 44 6.98 0.26 6.94
CA THR A 44 7.44 0.41 5.54
C THR A 44 6.37 -0.07 4.58
N PHE A 45 5.83 -1.28 4.79
CA PHE A 45 4.76 -1.82 3.95
C PHE A 45 3.52 -0.92 3.92
N GLN A 46 3.13 -0.37 5.08
CA GLN A 46 2.03 0.60 5.18
C GLN A 46 2.31 1.84 4.34
N ALA A 47 3.47 2.48 4.49
CA ALA A 47 3.82 3.69 3.75
C ALA A 47 3.85 3.47 2.24
N ASP A 48 4.43 2.34 1.80
CA ASP A 48 4.47 1.97 0.37
C ASP A 48 3.05 1.70 -0.17
N THR A 49 2.20 1.05 0.63
CA THR A 49 0.81 0.77 0.23
C THR A 49 -0.02 2.06 0.17
N GLU A 50 0.15 2.99 1.12
CA GLU A 50 -0.53 4.30 1.10
C GLU A 50 -0.15 5.10 -0.15
N ALA A 51 1.15 5.16 -0.49
CA ALA A 51 1.62 5.81 -1.71
C ALA A 51 1.03 5.16 -2.99
N TYR A 52 0.89 3.85 -3.01
CA TYR A 52 0.25 3.12 -4.10
C TYR A 52 -1.25 3.46 -4.22
N LEU A 53 -1.98 3.47 -3.10
CA LEU A 53 -3.40 3.79 -3.05
C LEU A 53 -3.70 5.23 -3.50
N ASP A 54 -2.84 6.18 -3.10
CA ASP A 54 -2.93 7.57 -3.53
C ASP A 54 -2.75 7.69 -5.04
N CYS A 55 -1.77 6.98 -5.62
CA CYS A 55 -1.58 6.94 -7.06
C CYS A 55 -2.79 6.35 -7.80
N LEU A 56 -3.31 5.21 -7.35
CA LEU A 56 -4.48 4.58 -7.98
C LEU A 56 -5.69 5.51 -7.97
N THR A 57 -5.90 6.23 -6.86
CA THR A 57 -6.98 7.20 -6.70
C THR A 57 -6.80 8.38 -7.66
N ALA A 58 -5.58 8.90 -7.82
CA ALA A 58 -5.29 9.96 -8.77
C ALA A 58 -5.56 9.51 -10.22
N LYS A 59 -5.15 8.29 -10.60
CA LYS A 59 -5.43 7.72 -11.93
C LYS A 59 -6.92 7.53 -12.18
N ASP A 60 -7.68 7.10 -11.17
CA ASP A 60 -9.13 6.94 -11.31
C ASP A 60 -9.81 8.29 -11.55
N ALA A 61 -9.40 9.33 -10.81
CA ALA A 61 -9.88 10.69 -10.99
C ALA A 61 -9.53 11.27 -12.38
N GLU A 62 -8.33 11.01 -12.90
CA GLU A 62 -7.93 11.38 -14.26
C GLU A 62 -8.87 10.76 -15.31
N LEU A 63 -9.20 9.48 -15.15
CA LEU A 63 -10.09 8.75 -16.07
C LEU A 63 -11.54 9.20 -15.96
N GLU A 64 -12.00 9.51 -14.75
CA GLU A 64 -13.36 10.02 -14.51
C GLU A 64 -13.61 11.40 -15.14
N ALA A 65 -12.57 12.23 -15.23
CA ALA A 65 -12.66 13.53 -15.88
C ALA A 65 -12.85 13.44 -17.41
N ILE A 66 -12.56 12.28 -18.00
CA ILE A 66 -12.82 12.03 -19.42
C ILE A 66 -14.32 11.74 -19.55
N GLN A 67 -15.00 12.40 -20.51
CA GLN A 67 -16.39 12.09 -20.88
C GLN A 67 -16.45 11.31 -22.20
N PRO A 68 -15.90 10.08 -22.27
CA PRO A 68 -15.88 9.28 -23.49
C PRO A 68 -17.23 8.62 -23.75
N ALA A 69 -17.54 8.38 -25.03
CA ALA A 69 -18.72 7.61 -25.45
C ALA A 69 -18.31 6.46 -26.37
N GLY A 70 -19.21 5.50 -26.59
CA GLY A 70 -18.96 4.37 -27.47
C GLY A 70 -17.86 3.43 -26.95
N GLU A 71 -17.05 2.88 -27.86
CA GLU A 71 -16.01 1.90 -27.53
C GLU A 71 -14.90 2.46 -26.63
N GLU A 72 -14.57 3.75 -26.78
CA GLU A 72 -13.61 4.44 -25.91
C GLU A 72 -14.12 4.51 -24.47
N GLY A 73 -15.43 4.75 -24.29
CA GLY A 73 -16.05 4.77 -22.96
C GLY A 73 -16.02 3.41 -22.27
N LYS A 74 -16.21 2.32 -23.03
CA LYS A 74 -16.06 0.96 -22.49
C LYS A 74 -14.62 0.66 -22.08
N ALA A 75 -13.64 1.08 -22.88
CA ALA A 75 -12.22 0.90 -22.55
C ALA A 75 -11.82 1.68 -21.29
N ILE A 76 -12.30 2.91 -21.12
CA ILE A 76 -12.07 3.70 -19.91
C ILE A 76 -12.76 3.09 -18.70
N ALA A 77 -14.01 2.64 -18.83
CA ALA A 77 -14.70 1.94 -17.75
C ALA A 77 -13.95 0.67 -17.29
N ALA A 78 -13.42 -0.12 -18.23
CA ALA A 78 -12.61 -1.29 -17.91
C ALA A 78 -11.30 -0.93 -17.17
N LYS A 79 -10.64 0.17 -17.56
CA LYS A 79 -9.44 0.66 -16.86
C LYS A 79 -9.76 1.12 -15.44
N ARG A 80 -10.83 1.89 -15.24
CA ARG A 80 -11.29 2.32 -13.91
C ARG A 80 -11.62 1.13 -13.02
N GLN A 81 -12.31 0.13 -13.56
CA GLN A 81 -12.63 -1.10 -12.84
C GLN A 81 -11.35 -1.81 -12.35
N ALA A 82 -10.31 -1.89 -13.18
CA ALA A 82 -9.03 -2.47 -12.78
C ALA A 82 -8.32 -1.64 -11.67
N LEU A 83 -8.41 -0.30 -11.71
CA LEU A 83 -7.87 0.55 -10.64
C LEU A 83 -8.60 0.31 -9.30
N ILE A 84 -9.93 0.19 -9.34
CA ILE A 84 -10.75 -0.09 -8.16
C ILE A 84 -10.43 -1.48 -7.59
N GLU A 85 -10.29 -2.49 -8.44
CA GLU A 85 -9.92 -3.84 -8.00
C GLU A 85 -8.54 -3.87 -7.33
N ASN A 86 -7.56 -3.19 -7.92
CA ASN A 86 -6.22 -3.07 -7.33
C ASN A 86 -6.24 -2.30 -6.00
N HIS A 87 -7.05 -1.24 -5.90
CA HIS A 87 -7.21 -0.46 -4.68
C HIS A 87 -7.78 -1.32 -3.55
N ASN A 88 -8.87 -2.04 -3.81
CA ASN A 88 -9.50 -2.92 -2.83
C ASN A 88 -8.55 -4.03 -2.38
N ALA A 89 -7.84 -4.67 -3.32
CA ALA A 89 -6.88 -5.71 -3.00
C ALA A 89 -5.73 -5.20 -2.11
N ALA A 90 -5.21 -4.00 -2.37
CA ALA A 90 -4.16 -3.39 -1.56
C ALA A 90 -4.67 -3.02 -0.15
N VAL A 91 -5.90 -2.50 -0.04
CA VAL A 91 -6.54 -2.23 1.26
C VAL A 91 -6.75 -3.51 2.06
N ASP A 92 -7.25 -4.57 1.42
CA ASP A 92 -7.46 -5.87 2.07
C ASP A 92 -6.16 -6.46 2.61
N GLU A 93 -5.09 -6.36 1.83
CA GLU A 93 -3.77 -6.85 2.24
C GLU A 93 -3.18 -6.02 3.38
N LEU A 94 -3.29 -4.69 3.32
CA LEU A 94 -2.89 -3.80 4.42
C LEU A 94 -3.64 -4.13 5.72
N ASN A 95 -4.95 -4.34 5.63
CA ASN A 95 -5.77 -4.75 6.77
C ASN A 95 -5.35 -6.12 7.32
N ARG A 96 -5.03 -7.09 6.45
CA ARG A 96 -4.54 -8.41 6.86
C ARG A 96 -3.23 -8.31 7.65
N VAL A 97 -2.26 -7.56 7.13
CA VAL A 97 -0.95 -7.32 7.78
C VAL A 97 -1.14 -6.59 9.11
N ALA A 98 -1.94 -5.53 9.14
CA ALA A 98 -2.22 -4.76 10.36
C ALA A 98 -2.88 -5.63 11.44
N ASN A 99 -3.88 -6.44 11.07
CA ASN A 99 -4.56 -7.33 12.01
C ASN A 99 -3.62 -8.39 12.59
N ALA A 100 -2.80 -9.01 11.74
CA ALA A 100 -1.80 -9.99 12.18
C ALA A 100 -0.78 -9.38 13.14
N PHE A 101 -0.23 -8.21 12.81
CA PHE A 101 0.73 -7.53 13.67
C PHE A 101 0.10 -7.10 15.01
N ASN A 102 -1.13 -6.58 14.99
CA ASN A 102 -1.85 -6.24 16.20
C ASN A 102 -2.10 -7.45 17.10
N GLN A 103 -2.36 -8.63 16.53
CA GLN A 103 -2.47 -9.88 17.28
C GLN A 103 -1.12 -10.26 17.91
N ALA A 104 -0.04 -10.27 17.13
CA ALA A 104 1.30 -10.54 17.65
C ALA A 104 1.69 -9.62 18.80
N VAL A 105 1.37 -8.32 18.71
CA VAL A 105 1.64 -7.36 19.80
C VAL A 105 0.83 -7.70 21.07
N ARG A 106 -0.43 -8.15 20.94
CA ARG A 106 -1.24 -8.58 22.09
C ARG A 106 -0.64 -9.81 22.76
N ASP A 107 -0.27 -10.81 21.97
CA ASP A 107 0.30 -12.07 22.48
C ASP A 107 1.66 -11.83 23.16
N TYR A 108 2.50 -10.98 22.57
CA TYR A 108 3.78 -10.56 23.17
C TYR A 108 3.60 -9.83 24.49
N LYS A 109 2.56 -9.00 24.63
CA LYS A 109 2.25 -8.33 25.90
C LYS A 109 1.69 -9.29 26.94
N ALA A 110 0.91 -10.29 26.54
CA ALA A 110 0.25 -11.21 27.47
C ALA A 110 1.23 -12.11 28.25
N ARG A 111 2.43 -12.37 27.70
CA ARG A 111 3.50 -13.13 28.37
C ARG A 111 4.36 -12.31 29.34
N GLN A 112 4.25 -10.99 29.31
CA GLN A 112 5.02 -10.14 30.23
C GLN A 112 4.36 -10.19 31.62
N PRO A 113 5.15 -10.19 32.72
CA PRO A 113 4.61 -10.03 34.06
C PRO A 113 3.74 -8.76 34.11
N LYS A 114 2.54 -8.86 34.66
CA LYS A 114 1.77 -7.67 35.01
C LYS A 114 2.38 -7.14 36.30
N ASP A 115 2.95 -5.95 36.27
CA ASP A 115 3.31 -5.26 37.50
C ASP A 115 2.03 -5.06 38.32
N GLU A 116 1.89 -5.79 39.43
CA GLU A 116 0.81 -5.66 40.43
C GLU A 116 1.11 -4.52 41.42
#